data_AF-A0A1Y4HA64-F1
#
_entry.id   AF-A0A1Y4HA64-F1
#
_cell.length_a   1.000
_cell.length_b   1.000
_cell.length_c   1.000
_cell.angle_alpha   90.00
_cell.angle_beta   90.00
_cell.angle_gamma   90.00
#
_symmetry.space_group_name_H-M   'P 1'
#
loop_
_entity.id
_entity.type
_entity.pdbx_description
1 polymer ?
#
loop_
_entity_poly.entity_id
_entity_poly.type
_entity_poly.pdbx_seq_one_letter_code
_entity_poly.pdbx_strand_id
1 'polypeptide(L)'
;MKNINRKNALSLLSKLDSASLSSEERQVLIDLKMLLLERQDLEDACMADLNSYEAWTVWDAKQDVLDRMRMDFEDEISCLSDADLEKTAETIAHDCVDWRMVDDSCCEAGNQRIASAIQEFLDEDSSLLRKRVENVAEELCWNIEDEGDGSLRFSQESPAGEDFSFSVSSDDLIRQVQEYANDFDISEHVAMWLEARGRVSGVPDAVTLVDDAKEIQAMLDALAEKLSEL
;
A
#
# COMPACT_ATOMS: atom_id res chain seq x y z
N MET A 1 -0.57 -27.48 13.51
CA MET A 1 0.51 -28.11 14.33
C MET A 1 1.58 -27.05 14.57
N LYS A 2 2.21 -26.96 15.76
CA LYS A 2 3.25 -25.92 16.01
C LYS A 2 4.51 -26.26 15.21
N ASN A 3 4.98 -25.33 14.39
CA ASN A 3 6.25 -25.47 13.65
C ASN A 3 7.44 -25.66 14.59
N ILE A 4 8.37 -26.49 14.16
CA ILE A 4 9.60 -26.78 14.90
C ILE A 4 10.81 -26.45 14.03
N ASN A 5 11.57 -25.42 14.42
CA ASN A 5 12.78 -25.05 13.69
C ASN A 5 13.87 -26.14 13.81
N ARG A 6 14.88 -26.11 12.92
CA ARG A 6 16.00 -27.07 12.88
C ARG A 6 16.61 -27.37 14.25
N LYS A 7 16.86 -26.33 15.04
CA LYS A 7 17.43 -26.44 16.40
C LYS A 7 16.52 -27.22 17.34
N ASN A 8 15.23 -26.93 17.33
CA ASN A 8 14.25 -27.60 18.16
C ASN A 8 14.01 -29.05 17.68
N ALA A 9 14.01 -29.30 16.36
CA ALA A 9 13.88 -30.63 15.78
C ALA A 9 15.06 -31.53 16.20
N LEU A 10 16.30 -31.04 16.05
CA LEU A 10 17.49 -31.74 16.53
C LEU A 10 17.46 -31.95 18.05
N SER A 11 16.95 -30.99 18.83
CA SER A 11 16.76 -31.16 20.27
C SER A 11 15.78 -32.29 20.60
N LEU A 12 14.64 -32.40 19.91
CA LEU A 12 13.69 -33.51 20.10
C LEU A 12 14.31 -34.86 19.69
N LEU A 13 15.00 -34.92 18.55
CA LEU A 13 15.68 -36.14 18.09
C LEU A 13 16.80 -36.59 19.04
N SER A 14 17.40 -35.66 19.78
CA SER A 14 18.41 -36.00 20.81
C SER A 14 17.81 -36.58 22.08
N LYS A 15 16.52 -36.31 22.36
CA LYS A 15 15.78 -36.80 23.54
C LYS A 15 15.17 -38.19 23.34
N LEU A 16 15.14 -38.69 22.11
CA LEU A 16 14.66 -40.05 21.82
C LEU A 16 15.65 -41.07 22.37
N ASP A 17 15.16 -42.00 23.19
CA ASP A 17 15.95 -43.12 23.67
C ASP A 17 16.15 -44.13 22.55
N SER A 18 17.28 -44.01 21.86
CA SER A 18 17.66 -44.90 20.75
C SER A 18 17.69 -46.38 21.16
N ALA A 19 17.83 -46.71 22.45
CA ALA A 19 17.83 -48.09 22.92
C ALA A 19 16.44 -48.75 22.86
N SER A 20 15.37 -47.94 22.89
CA SER A 20 13.98 -48.39 22.83
C SER A 20 13.46 -48.64 21.40
N LEU A 21 14.22 -48.21 20.38
CA LEU A 21 13.85 -48.30 18.98
C LEU A 21 14.35 -49.59 18.33
N SER A 22 13.58 -50.13 17.39
CA SER A 22 13.98 -51.21 16.50
C SER A 22 15.14 -50.80 15.58
N SER A 23 15.80 -51.77 14.94
CA SER A 23 16.89 -51.50 14.01
C SER A 23 16.46 -50.63 12.82
N GLU A 24 15.24 -50.81 12.33
CA GLU A 24 14.67 -50.04 11.22
C GLU A 24 14.38 -48.58 11.65
N GLU A 25 13.77 -48.39 12.83
CA GLU A 25 13.50 -47.05 13.37
C GLU A 25 14.79 -46.29 13.70
N ARG A 26 15.84 -46.99 14.17
CA ARG A 26 17.15 -46.38 14.39
C ARG A 26 17.78 -45.92 13.07
N GLN A 27 17.63 -46.69 12.00
CA GLN A 27 18.15 -46.31 10.68
C GLN A 27 17.44 -45.06 10.15
N VAL A 28 16.11 -45.03 10.22
CA VAL A 28 15.31 -43.85 9.84
C VAL A 28 15.74 -42.61 10.65
N LEU A 29 16.00 -42.77 11.95
CA LEU A 29 16.44 -41.67 12.81
C LEU A 29 17.86 -41.19 12.48
N ILE A 30 18.74 -42.07 12.02
CA ILE A 30 20.08 -41.71 11.54
C ILE A 30 19.97 -40.94 10.22
N ASP A 31 19.19 -41.44 9.27
CA ASP A 31 19.01 -40.82 7.95
C ASP A 31 18.40 -39.41 8.10
N LEU A 32 17.39 -39.26 8.97
CA LEU A 32 16.76 -37.97 9.29
C LEU A 32 17.76 -36.98 9.94
N LYS A 33 18.62 -37.47 10.86
CA LYS A 33 19.68 -36.63 11.46
C LYS A 33 20.72 -36.20 10.43
N MET A 34 21.11 -37.08 9.51
CA MET A 34 22.04 -36.74 8.43
C MET A 34 21.46 -35.67 7.52
N LEU A 35 20.20 -35.81 7.09
CA LEU A 35 19.50 -34.82 6.27
C LEU A 35 19.43 -33.44 6.93
N LEU A 36 19.18 -33.40 8.25
CA LEU A 36 19.15 -32.17 9.03
C LEU A 36 20.55 -31.57 9.31
N LEU A 37 21.64 -32.30 9.11
CA LEU A 37 23.01 -31.85 9.39
C LEU A 37 23.81 -31.50 8.13
N GLU A 38 23.61 -32.22 7.03
CA GLU A 38 24.37 -32.04 5.77
C GLU A 38 23.98 -30.80 4.97
N ARG A 39 22.76 -30.29 5.14
CA ARG A 39 22.30 -29.08 4.45
C ARG A 39 22.72 -27.81 5.20
N GLN A 40 23.51 -26.95 4.54
CA GLN A 40 24.05 -25.70 5.09
C GLN A 40 23.08 -24.50 4.94
N ASP A 41 22.01 -24.67 4.17
CA ASP A 41 21.02 -23.67 3.74
C ASP A 41 19.66 -23.76 4.48
N LEU A 42 19.58 -24.55 5.55
CA LEU A 42 18.34 -24.83 6.30
C LEU A 42 17.93 -23.69 7.25
N GLU A 43 17.73 -22.47 6.75
CA GLU A 43 16.86 -21.53 7.45
C GLU A 43 15.37 -21.89 7.19
N ASP A 44 15.04 -22.47 6.03
CA ASP A 44 13.65 -22.78 5.63
C ASP A 44 13.39 -24.21 5.13
N ALA A 45 13.94 -25.25 5.77
CA ALA A 45 13.46 -26.60 5.45
C ALA A 45 12.07 -26.87 6.05
N CYS A 46 11.04 -26.64 5.25
CA CYS A 46 9.73 -27.23 5.45
C CYS A 46 9.81 -28.75 5.31
N MET A 47 9.08 -29.49 6.15
CA MET A 47 8.93 -30.95 6.11
C MET A 47 8.43 -31.51 4.75
N ALA A 48 8.01 -30.64 3.81
CA ALA A 48 7.61 -30.96 2.45
C ALA A 48 8.74 -31.66 1.63
N ASP A 49 9.99 -31.27 1.84
CA ASP A 49 11.14 -31.78 1.06
C ASP A 49 11.42 -33.28 1.25
N LEU A 50 10.95 -33.86 2.37
CA LEU A 50 11.33 -35.21 2.77
C LEU A 50 10.46 -36.31 2.17
N ASN A 51 9.37 -35.98 1.46
CA ASN A 51 8.34 -37.00 1.30
C ASN A 51 7.53 -37.02 -0.01
N SER A 52 8.00 -36.45 -1.13
CA SER A 52 7.28 -36.51 -2.44
C SER A 52 5.79 -36.10 -2.40
N TYR A 53 5.33 -35.47 -1.32
CA TYR A 53 4.01 -34.87 -1.21
C TYR A 53 4.12 -33.48 -1.82
N GLU A 54 3.12 -33.09 -2.62
CA GLU A 54 2.97 -31.72 -3.10
C GLU A 54 3.26 -30.77 -1.93
N ALA A 55 4.24 -29.88 -2.13
CA ALA A 55 4.77 -29.06 -1.07
C ALA A 55 3.64 -28.21 -0.47
N TRP A 56 3.18 -28.59 0.71
CA TRP A 56 2.31 -27.73 1.51
C TRP A 56 3.17 -26.55 1.93
N THR A 57 2.95 -25.41 1.26
CA THR A 57 3.54 -24.13 1.67
C THR A 57 3.09 -23.87 3.09
N VAL A 58 4.06 -23.55 3.95
CA VAL A 58 3.77 -23.09 5.30
C VAL A 58 3.69 -21.59 5.21
N TRP A 59 2.48 -21.05 5.34
CA TRP A 59 2.23 -19.62 5.31
C TRP A 59 2.66 -18.98 6.64
N ASP A 60 3.54 -17.99 6.56
CA ASP A 60 3.87 -17.05 7.62
C ASP A 60 3.08 -15.75 7.40
N ALA A 61 1.75 -15.87 7.50
CA ALA A 61 0.72 -14.85 7.29
C ALA A 61 1.18 -13.43 6.94
N LYS A 62 1.82 -12.71 7.89
CA LYS A 62 2.34 -11.35 7.68
C LYS A 62 3.38 -11.28 6.56
N GLN A 63 4.37 -12.17 6.58
CA GLN A 63 5.46 -12.18 5.60
C GLN A 63 4.96 -12.53 4.20
N ASP A 64 4.03 -13.49 4.07
CA ASP A 64 3.45 -13.81 2.76
C ASP A 64 2.66 -12.63 2.17
N VAL A 65 1.93 -11.90 3.03
CA VAL A 65 1.25 -10.66 2.62
C VAL A 65 2.28 -9.61 2.23
N LEU A 66 3.34 -9.40 3.01
CA LEU A 66 4.40 -8.43 2.70
C LEU A 66 5.10 -8.73 1.36
N ASP A 67 5.50 -9.99 1.15
CA ASP A 67 6.14 -10.41 -0.08
C ASP A 67 5.19 -10.21 -1.26
N ARG A 68 3.90 -10.52 -1.07
CA ARG A 68 2.88 -10.32 -2.10
C ARG A 68 2.65 -8.84 -2.42
N MET A 69 2.55 -7.99 -1.40
CA MET A 69 2.42 -6.54 -1.57
C MET A 69 3.62 -6.00 -2.37
N ARG A 70 4.85 -6.39 -2.00
CA ARG A 70 6.07 -5.93 -2.70
C ARG A 70 6.21 -6.46 -4.13
N MET A 71 5.65 -7.63 -4.43
CA MET A 71 5.76 -8.24 -5.75
C MET A 71 4.69 -7.77 -6.74
N ASP A 72 3.44 -7.68 -6.28
CA ASP A 72 2.29 -7.48 -7.16
C ASP A 72 1.67 -6.08 -7.03
N PHE A 73 1.99 -5.34 -5.96
CA PHE A 73 1.36 -4.05 -5.62
C PHE A 73 2.40 -2.96 -5.30
N GLU A 74 3.58 -3.02 -5.93
CA GLU A 74 4.70 -2.11 -5.65
C GLU A 74 4.32 -0.64 -5.87
N ASP A 75 3.52 -0.36 -6.89
CA ASP A 75 3.10 1.01 -7.25
C ASP A 75 2.11 1.57 -6.22
N GLU A 76 1.15 0.77 -5.77
CA GLU A 76 0.12 1.14 -4.80
C GLU A 76 0.70 1.39 -3.41
N ILE A 77 1.72 0.63 -3.02
CA ILE A 77 2.36 0.74 -1.70
C ILE A 77 3.57 1.68 -1.70
N SER A 78 3.99 2.21 -2.85
CA SER A 78 5.18 3.05 -2.99
C SER A 78 5.19 4.27 -2.06
N CYS A 79 4.00 4.74 -1.67
CA CYS A 79 3.81 5.85 -0.74
C CYS A 79 4.00 5.48 0.74
N LEU A 80 4.09 4.19 1.08
CA LEU A 80 4.15 3.72 2.46
C LEU A 80 5.58 3.66 2.98
N SER A 81 5.76 4.14 4.21
CA SER A 81 6.98 3.82 4.97
C SER A 81 7.02 2.32 5.27
N ASP A 82 8.22 1.75 5.47
CA ASP A 82 8.34 0.32 5.84
C ASP A 82 7.52 -0.03 7.10
N ALA A 83 7.42 0.90 8.06
CA ALA A 83 6.61 0.71 9.26
C ALA A 83 5.10 0.70 8.98
N ASP A 84 4.62 1.56 8.09
CA ASP A 84 3.21 1.57 7.68
C ASP A 84 2.88 0.35 6.82
N LEU A 85 3.80 -0.06 5.95
CA LEU A 85 3.66 -1.26 5.13
C LEU A 85 3.56 -2.51 6.01
N GLU A 86 4.44 -2.65 7.02
CA GLU A 86 4.36 -3.75 7.98
C GLU A 86 3.05 -3.77 8.75
N LYS A 87 2.57 -2.60 9.20
CA LYS A 87 1.29 -2.48 9.90
C LYS A 87 0.12 -2.84 8.99
N THR A 88 0.15 -2.38 7.75
CA THR A 88 -0.88 -2.67 6.74
C THR A 88 -0.93 -4.16 6.44
N ALA A 89 0.23 -4.79 6.25
CA ALA A 89 0.33 -6.23 6.04
C ALA A 89 -0.18 -7.03 7.24
N GLU A 90 0.10 -6.59 8.47
CA GLU A 90 -0.47 -7.21 9.68
C GLU A 90 -2.00 -7.13 9.72
N THR A 91 -2.57 -5.97 9.36
CA THR A 91 -4.02 -5.78 9.27
C THR A 91 -4.63 -6.70 8.21
N ILE A 92 -4.09 -6.72 6.99
CA ILE A 92 -4.58 -7.57 5.90
C ILE A 92 -4.50 -9.05 6.30
N ALA A 93 -3.35 -9.48 6.85
CA ALA A 93 -3.15 -10.85 7.28
C ALA A 93 -4.14 -11.27 8.38
N HIS A 94 -4.52 -10.36 9.29
CA HIS A 94 -5.43 -10.68 10.39
C HIS A 94 -6.90 -10.60 9.99
N ASP A 95 -7.29 -9.55 9.26
CA ASP A 95 -8.68 -9.15 9.05
C ASP A 95 -9.23 -9.55 7.68
N CYS A 96 -8.38 -9.63 6.65
CA CYS A 96 -8.82 -9.81 5.25
C CYS A 96 -8.59 -11.24 4.73
N VAL A 97 -7.54 -11.93 5.18
CA VAL A 97 -7.18 -13.24 4.64
C VAL A 97 -7.84 -14.39 5.42
N ASP A 98 -8.68 -15.19 4.75
CA ASP A 98 -9.14 -16.47 5.29
C ASP A 98 -8.07 -17.56 5.10
N TRP A 99 -7.16 -17.66 6.07
CA TRP A 99 -6.07 -18.62 6.05
C TRP A 99 -6.51 -20.08 5.97
N ARG A 100 -7.74 -20.43 6.37
CA ARG A 100 -8.23 -21.82 6.21
C ARG A 100 -8.38 -22.17 4.74
N MET A 101 -8.90 -21.23 3.94
CA MET A 101 -9.05 -21.41 2.50
C MET A 101 -7.71 -21.37 1.76
N VAL A 102 -6.74 -20.63 2.30
CA VAL A 102 -5.37 -20.58 1.78
C VAL A 102 -4.64 -21.89 2.07
N ASP A 103 -4.72 -22.41 3.30
CA ASP A 103 -4.13 -23.68 3.73
C ASP A 103 -4.68 -24.87 2.94
N ASP A 104 -5.99 -24.88 2.62
CA ASP A 104 -6.65 -25.96 1.87
C ASP A 104 -6.36 -25.92 0.35
N SER A 105 -5.57 -24.95 -0.12
CA SER A 105 -5.28 -24.71 -1.55
C SER A 105 -3.84 -25.05 -1.92
N CYS A 106 -3.58 -25.35 -3.20
CA CYS A 106 -2.22 -25.40 -3.71
C CYS A 106 -1.55 -24.02 -3.65
N CYS A 107 -0.21 -23.98 -3.68
CA CYS A 107 0.57 -22.76 -3.50
C CYS A 107 0.15 -21.61 -4.44
N GLU A 108 -0.15 -21.89 -5.70
CA GLU A 108 -0.60 -20.89 -6.68
C GLU A 108 -1.98 -20.32 -6.33
N ALA A 109 -2.93 -21.17 -5.96
CA ALA A 109 -4.28 -20.77 -5.59
C ALA A 109 -4.35 -20.11 -4.20
N GLY A 110 -3.43 -20.43 -3.28
CA GLY A 110 -3.25 -19.73 -2.01
C GLY A 110 -2.74 -18.31 -2.23
N ASN A 111 -1.67 -18.17 -3.03
CA ASN A 111 -1.12 -16.88 -3.43
C ASN A 111 -2.16 -15.95 -4.09
N GLN A 112 -2.98 -16.48 -5.00
CA GLN A 112 -4.03 -15.71 -5.65
C GLN A 112 -5.08 -15.19 -4.66
N ARG A 113 -5.39 -15.96 -3.61
CA ARG A 113 -6.32 -15.51 -2.55
C ARG A 113 -5.74 -14.37 -1.73
N ILE A 114 -4.45 -14.47 -1.37
CA ILE A 114 -3.76 -13.39 -0.65
C ILE A 114 -3.75 -12.12 -1.51
N ALA A 115 -3.39 -12.24 -2.81
CA ALA A 115 -3.41 -11.11 -3.74
C ALA A 115 -4.80 -10.47 -3.86
N SER A 116 -5.85 -11.30 -3.94
CA SER A 116 -7.23 -10.79 -4.03
C SER A 116 -7.64 -10.02 -2.76
N ALA A 117 -7.27 -10.53 -1.58
CA ALA A 117 -7.54 -9.85 -0.31
C ALA A 117 -6.76 -8.54 -0.16
N ILE A 118 -5.53 -8.49 -0.67
CA ILE A 118 -4.74 -7.25 -0.72
C ILE A 118 -5.43 -6.23 -1.64
N GLN A 119 -5.78 -6.61 -2.87
CA GLN A 119 -6.47 -5.71 -3.80
C GLN A 119 -7.76 -5.14 -3.19
N GLU A 120 -8.61 -5.99 -2.64
CA GLU A 120 -9.87 -5.57 -2.00
C GLU A 120 -9.63 -4.58 -0.86
N PHE A 121 -8.61 -4.84 -0.02
CA PHE A 121 -8.23 -3.92 1.04
C PHE A 121 -7.73 -2.58 0.50
N LEU A 122 -6.86 -2.59 -0.51
CA LEU A 122 -6.30 -1.37 -1.11
C LEU A 122 -7.39 -0.53 -1.79
N ASP A 123 -8.38 -1.18 -2.41
CA ASP A 123 -9.52 -0.52 -3.06
C ASP A 123 -10.45 0.15 -2.03
N GLU A 124 -10.56 -0.40 -0.82
CA GLU A 124 -11.46 0.10 0.24
C GLU A 124 -10.77 1.04 1.24
N ASP A 125 -9.44 1.01 1.37
CA ASP A 125 -8.73 1.79 2.38
C ASP A 125 -8.60 3.27 1.98
N SER A 126 -9.56 4.06 2.45
CA SER A 126 -9.58 5.51 2.27
C SER A 126 -8.36 6.24 2.84
N SER A 127 -7.66 5.64 3.81
CA SER A 127 -6.45 6.23 4.40
C SER A 127 -5.25 6.11 3.47
N LEU A 128 -5.14 4.99 2.74
CA LEU A 128 -4.15 4.79 1.68
C LEU A 128 -4.43 5.70 0.49
N LEU A 129 -5.69 5.79 0.06
CA LEU A 129 -6.09 6.72 -0.98
C LEU A 129 -5.69 8.16 -0.61
N ARG A 130 -5.98 8.59 0.62
CA ARG A 130 -5.58 9.92 1.11
C ARG A 130 -4.08 10.15 1.03
N LYS A 131 -3.25 9.20 1.46
CA LYS A 131 -1.78 9.30 1.36
C LYS A 131 -1.30 9.40 -0.09
N ARG A 132 -1.89 8.64 -1.01
CA ARG A 132 -1.55 8.72 -2.45
C ARG A 132 -1.90 10.08 -3.04
N VAL A 133 -3.05 10.63 -2.68
CA VAL A 133 -3.44 12.00 -3.08
C VAL A 133 -2.50 13.05 -2.49
N GLU A 134 -2.10 12.91 -1.21
CA GLU A 134 -1.13 13.80 -0.56
C GLU A 134 0.22 13.83 -1.30
N ASN A 135 0.74 12.66 -1.69
CA ASN A 135 1.99 12.58 -2.45
C ASN A 135 1.89 13.25 -3.82
N VAL A 136 0.82 12.97 -4.58
CA VAL A 136 0.62 13.60 -5.90
C VAL A 136 0.48 15.11 -5.77
N ALA A 137 -0.23 15.59 -4.76
CA ALA A 137 -0.36 17.01 -4.49
C ALA A 137 1.00 17.65 -4.16
N GLU A 138 1.80 17.03 -3.30
CA GLU A 138 3.13 17.51 -2.93
C GLU A 138 4.09 17.56 -4.14
N GLU A 139 4.07 16.55 -5.01
CA GLU A 139 4.86 16.50 -6.25
C GLU A 139 4.54 17.68 -7.19
N LEU A 140 3.28 18.11 -7.20
CA LEU A 140 2.77 19.25 -7.98
C LEU A 140 2.83 20.59 -7.21
N CYS A 141 3.44 20.60 -6.02
CA CYS A 141 3.57 21.75 -5.12
C CYS A 141 2.24 22.29 -4.57
N TRP A 142 1.20 21.45 -4.50
CA TRP A 142 -0.02 21.74 -3.76
C TRP A 142 0.15 21.39 -2.29
N ASN A 143 -0.36 22.24 -1.41
CA ASN A 143 -0.49 21.96 0.02
C ASN A 143 -1.91 21.47 0.31
N ILE A 144 -2.03 20.41 1.11
CA ILE A 144 -3.33 19.89 1.58
C ILE A 144 -3.45 20.13 3.09
N GLU A 145 -4.57 20.71 3.50
CA GLU A 145 -4.93 20.90 4.90
C GLU A 145 -6.29 20.27 5.21
N ASP A 146 -6.42 19.61 6.36
CA ASP A 146 -7.68 19.06 6.84
C ASP A 146 -8.50 20.16 7.53
N GLU A 147 -9.70 20.47 7.02
CA GLU A 147 -10.54 21.53 7.57
C GLU A 147 -11.36 21.07 8.79
N GLY A 148 -11.29 19.78 9.15
CA GLY A 148 -11.90 19.20 10.35
C GLY A 148 -13.40 18.89 10.23
N ASP A 149 -14.01 19.14 9.07
CA ASP A 149 -15.42 18.86 8.77
C ASP A 149 -15.59 17.72 7.73
N GLY A 150 -14.51 16.99 7.44
CA GLY A 150 -14.48 15.98 6.38
C GLY A 150 -14.17 16.55 5.00
N SER A 151 -13.65 17.77 4.93
CA SER A 151 -13.09 18.36 3.71
C SER A 151 -11.59 18.59 3.80
N LEU A 152 -10.96 18.59 2.62
CA LEU A 152 -9.54 18.84 2.41
C LEU A 152 -9.40 20.11 1.58
N ARG A 153 -8.60 21.03 2.06
CA ARG A 153 -8.26 22.29 1.40
C ARG A 153 -6.96 22.13 0.62
N PHE A 154 -7.04 22.29 -0.69
CA PHE A 154 -5.89 22.37 -1.59
C PHE A 154 -5.47 23.82 -1.73
N SER A 155 -4.17 24.12 -1.66
CA SER A 155 -3.66 25.48 -1.81
C SER A 155 -2.29 25.55 -2.45
N GLN A 156 -2.09 26.57 -3.29
CA GLN A 156 -0.84 26.84 -3.99
C GLN A 156 -0.78 28.31 -4.41
N GLU A 157 0.42 28.87 -4.49
CA GLU A 157 0.63 30.22 -5.03
C GLU A 157 0.58 30.21 -6.57
N SER A 158 -0.21 31.10 -7.17
CA SER A 158 -0.23 31.28 -8.63
C SER A 158 1.01 32.03 -9.12
N PRO A 159 1.34 31.98 -10.42
CA PRO A 159 2.48 32.72 -10.98
C PRO A 159 2.43 34.24 -10.76
N ALA A 160 1.25 34.86 -10.66
CA ALA A 160 1.11 36.28 -10.34
C ALA A 160 1.12 36.58 -8.83
N GLY A 161 1.29 35.55 -7.99
CA GLY A 161 1.34 35.67 -6.53
C GLY A 161 -0.04 35.67 -5.86
N GLU A 162 -1.06 35.09 -6.50
CA GLU A 162 -2.34 34.82 -5.84
C GLU A 162 -2.19 33.63 -4.89
N ASP A 163 -2.63 33.79 -3.64
CA ASP A 163 -2.81 32.67 -2.71
C ASP A 163 -4.07 31.88 -3.11
N PHE A 164 -3.94 30.99 -4.11
CA PHE A 164 -5.06 30.22 -4.65
C PHE A 164 -5.37 29.00 -3.78
N SER A 165 -6.66 28.71 -3.62
CA SER A 165 -7.10 27.55 -2.84
C SER A 165 -8.54 27.17 -3.10
N PHE A 166 -8.85 25.90 -2.87
CA PHE A 166 -10.20 25.35 -2.96
C PHE A 166 -10.35 24.17 -1.99
N SER A 167 -11.58 23.86 -1.59
CA SER A 167 -11.88 22.75 -0.69
C SER A 167 -12.77 21.72 -1.38
N VAL A 168 -12.49 20.45 -1.13
CA VAL A 168 -13.27 19.29 -1.61
C VAL A 168 -13.54 18.37 -0.45
N SER A 169 -14.68 17.67 -0.44
CA SER A 169 -14.94 16.65 0.58
C SER A 169 -14.05 15.41 0.36
N SER A 170 -13.68 14.75 1.46
CA SER A 170 -12.89 13.51 1.42
C SER A 170 -13.64 12.34 0.78
N ASP A 171 -14.97 12.41 0.72
CA ASP A 171 -15.80 11.42 0.05
C ASP A 171 -15.71 11.65 -1.47
N ASP A 172 -15.44 10.63 -2.28
CA ASP A 172 -15.23 10.79 -3.73
C ASP A 172 -14.16 11.85 -4.10
N LEU A 173 -13.10 11.94 -3.29
CA LEU A 173 -12.05 12.98 -3.35
C LEU A 173 -11.55 13.29 -4.76
N ILE A 174 -11.13 12.27 -5.52
CA ILE A 174 -10.58 12.43 -6.89
C ILE A 174 -11.63 13.04 -7.82
N ARG A 175 -12.88 12.57 -7.73
CA ARG A 175 -13.98 13.06 -8.56
C ARG A 175 -14.25 14.54 -8.28
N GLN A 176 -14.26 14.95 -7.01
CA GLN A 176 -14.52 16.35 -6.67
C GLN A 176 -13.42 17.30 -7.15
N VAL A 177 -12.15 16.87 -7.12
CA VAL A 177 -11.05 17.65 -7.72
C VAL A 177 -11.25 17.81 -9.23
N GLN A 178 -11.64 16.73 -9.93
CA GLN A 178 -11.94 16.78 -11.36
C GLN A 178 -13.13 17.70 -11.67
N GLU A 179 -14.19 17.63 -10.89
CA GLU A 179 -15.35 18.52 -11.04
C GLU A 179 -14.94 19.98 -10.84
N TYR A 180 -14.19 20.29 -9.78
CA TYR A 180 -13.69 21.64 -9.53
C TYR A 180 -12.83 22.18 -10.68
N ALA A 181 -11.89 21.37 -11.19
CA ALA A 181 -11.06 21.76 -12.33
C ALA A 181 -11.88 22.04 -13.60
N ASN A 182 -12.90 21.22 -13.89
CA ASN A 182 -13.78 21.39 -15.05
C ASN A 182 -14.70 22.62 -14.93
N ASP A 183 -15.11 22.96 -13.71
CA ASP A 183 -16.05 24.04 -13.43
C ASP A 183 -15.36 25.40 -13.23
N PHE A 184 -14.02 25.46 -13.19
CA PHE A 184 -13.28 26.70 -13.01
C PHE A 184 -13.52 27.68 -14.19
N ASP A 185 -14.19 28.81 -13.92
CA ASP A 185 -14.47 29.84 -14.92
C ASP A 185 -13.45 30.99 -14.84
N ILE A 186 -12.53 31.00 -15.80
CA ILE A 186 -11.53 32.06 -15.98
C ILE A 186 -12.16 33.46 -16.01
N SER A 187 -13.31 33.63 -16.65
CA SER A 187 -13.96 34.94 -16.77
C SER A 187 -14.53 35.41 -15.43
N GLU A 188 -15.14 34.50 -14.66
CA GLU A 188 -15.66 34.78 -13.33
C GLU A 188 -14.51 35.12 -12.36
N HIS A 189 -13.44 34.33 -12.38
CA HIS A 189 -12.25 34.54 -11.55
C HIS A 189 -11.59 35.90 -11.82
N VAL A 190 -11.42 36.27 -13.10
CA VAL A 190 -10.88 37.57 -13.49
C VAL A 190 -11.81 38.72 -13.08
N ALA A 191 -13.12 38.57 -13.27
CA ALA A 191 -14.09 39.58 -12.88
C ALA A 191 -14.06 39.86 -11.37
N MET A 192 -13.99 38.82 -10.55
CA MET A 192 -13.87 38.92 -9.09
C MET A 192 -12.67 39.80 -8.69
N TRP A 193 -11.49 39.56 -9.26
CA TRP A 193 -10.30 40.35 -8.95
C TRP A 193 -10.35 41.79 -9.48
N LEU A 194 -10.91 42.00 -10.67
CA LEU A 194 -11.12 43.35 -11.21
C LEU A 194 -12.07 44.18 -10.32
N GLU A 195 -13.11 43.56 -9.76
CA GLU A 195 -14.01 44.20 -8.79
C GLU A 195 -13.34 44.45 -7.43
N ALA A 196 -12.41 43.59 -7.03
CA ALA A 196 -11.61 43.74 -5.81
C ALA A 196 -10.53 44.83 -5.93
N ARG A 197 -10.23 45.29 -7.15
CA ARG A 197 -9.17 46.28 -7.42
C ARG A 197 -9.43 47.58 -6.65
N GLY A 198 -8.44 48.00 -5.88
CA GLY A 198 -8.51 49.18 -5.01
C GLY A 198 -9.08 48.91 -3.61
N ARG A 199 -9.62 47.72 -3.35
CA ARG A 199 -9.92 47.20 -1.99
C ARG A 199 -8.82 46.26 -1.50
N VAL A 200 -8.30 45.44 -2.39
CA VAL A 200 -7.15 44.56 -2.15
C VAL A 200 -5.91 45.21 -2.77
N SER A 201 -4.83 45.27 -2.00
CA SER A 201 -3.53 45.74 -2.48
C SER A 201 -2.84 44.65 -3.30
N GLY A 202 -2.15 45.01 -4.37
CA GLY A 202 -1.38 44.07 -5.18
C GLY A 202 -2.12 43.45 -6.36
N VAL A 203 -3.42 43.74 -6.55
CA VAL A 203 -4.19 43.23 -7.70
C VAL A 203 -3.56 43.69 -9.02
N PRO A 204 -3.14 42.75 -9.90
CA PRO A 204 -2.54 43.08 -11.20
C PRO A 204 -3.48 43.79 -12.18
N ASP A 205 -2.97 44.15 -13.35
CA ASP A 205 -3.81 44.61 -14.45
C ASP A 205 -4.61 43.46 -15.09
N ALA A 206 -5.61 43.82 -15.91
CA ALA A 206 -6.53 42.85 -16.49
C ALA A 206 -5.86 41.80 -17.39
N VAL A 207 -4.77 42.16 -18.09
CA VAL A 207 -4.05 41.19 -18.96
C VAL A 207 -3.36 40.17 -18.08
N THR A 208 -2.64 40.64 -17.06
CA THR A 208 -1.96 39.77 -16.09
C THR A 208 -2.95 38.84 -15.37
N LEU A 209 -4.13 39.35 -14.96
CA LEU A 209 -5.16 38.50 -14.33
C LEU A 209 -5.69 37.39 -15.25
N VAL A 210 -5.89 37.70 -16.54
CA VAL A 210 -6.37 36.69 -17.51
C VAL A 210 -5.32 35.61 -17.74
N ASP A 211 -4.05 36.00 -17.81
CA ASP A 211 -2.97 35.03 -17.98
C ASP A 211 -2.77 34.19 -16.70
N ASP A 212 -2.86 34.80 -15.51
CA ASP A 212 -2.77 34.07 -14.24
C ASP A 212 -3.93 33.08 -14.06
N ALA A 213 -5.16 33.47 -14.40
CA ALA A 213 -6.31 32.56 -14.34
C ALA A 213 -6.16 31.35 -15.29
N LYS A 214 -5.50 31.50 -16.44
CA LYS A 214 -5.20 30.35 -17.32
C LYS A 214 -4.12 29.45 -16.73
N GLU A 215 -3.13 30.01 -16.04
CA GLU A 215 -2.12 29.23 -15.34
C GLU A 215 -2.75 28.46 -14.17
N ILE A 216 -3.65 29.08 -13.40
CA ILE A 216 -4.45 28.40 -12.37
C ILE A 216 -5.25 27.24 -12.96
N GLN A 217 -5.94 27.45 -14.10
CA GLN A 217 -6.62 26.36 -14.80
C GLN A 217 -5.64 25.22 -15.16
N ALA A 218 -4.46 25.56 -15.68
CA ALA A 218 -3.46 24.54 -16.03
C ALA A 218 -2.93 23.79 -14.80
N MET A 219 -2.77 24.46 -13.65
CA MET A 219 -2.41 23.84 -12.37
C MET A 219 -3.50 22.87 -11.89
N LEU A 220 -4.77 23.27 -12.01
CA LEU A 220 -5.93 22.42 -11.69
C LEU A 220 -6.02 21.20 -12.62
N ASP A 221 -5.84 21.40 -13.92
CA ASP A 221 -5.87 20.34 -14.92
C ASP A 221 -4.75 19.32 -14.66
N ALA A 222 -3.54 19.78 -14.36
CA ALA A 222 -2.41 18.90 -14.03
C ALA A 222 -2.66 18.07 -12.77
N LEU A 223 -3.25 18.68 -11.73
CA LEU A 223 -3.65 17.98 -10.51
C LEU A 223 -4.73 16.93 -10.82
N ALA A 224 -5.79 17.32 -11.52
CA ALA A 224 -6.90 16.43 -11.85
C ALA A 224 -6.48 15.26 -12.76
N GLU A 225 -5.61 15.50 -13.74
CA GLU A 225 -5.04 14.48 -14.62
C GLU A 225 -4.21 13.48 -13.81
N LYS A 226 -3.27 13.98 -12.98
CA LYS A 226 -2.41 13.12 -12.16
C LYS A 226 -3.18 12.27 -11.15
N LEU A 227 -4.19 12.85 -10.49
CA LEU A 227 -5.03 12.12 -9.57
C LEU A 227 -5.93 11.08 -10.26
N SER A 228 -6.24 11.25 -11.55
CA SER A 228 -7.02 10.27 -12.31
C SER A 228 -6.26 8.98 -12.66
N GLU A 229 -4.94 8.99 -12.49
CA GLU A 229 -4.07 7.84 -12.68
C GLU A 229 -3.99 6.93 -11.43
N LEU A 230 -4.63 7.32 -10.32
CA LEU A 230 -4.63 6.57 -9.05
C LEU A 230 -5.67 5.45 -8.99
#